data_AF-A0A0D3G0E2-F1
#
_entry.id   AF-A0A0D3G0E2-F1
#
_cell.length_a   1.000
_cell.length_b   1.000
_cell.length_c   1.000
_cell.angle_alpha   90.00
_cell.angle_beta   90.00
_cell.angle_gamma   90.00
#
_symmetry.space_group_name_H-M   'P 1'
#
loop_
_entity.id
_entity.type
_entity.pdbx_description
1 polymer ?
#
loop_
_entity_poly.entity_id
_entity_poly.type
_entity_poly.pdbx_seq_one_letter_code
_entity_poly.pdbx_strand_id
1 'polypeptide(L)'
;MSRAVARRSLPPFLRLRSAVCDDGYWIGRLDHKDWLSPNELLKIFANIRDPSLITSSFKRACDRRDYKPNEALYSMMIDRLASCRRFSDVEELLARARAERFRFSDEFFYRLIKMYGNVANHPEKAIETLFAMPGFQRVYYKEKNLVR
;
A
#
# COMPACT_ATOMS: atom_id res chain seq x y z
N MET A 1 10.89 17.37 59.15
CA MET A 1 12.17 17.10 58.44
C MET A 1 11.87 16.28 57.19
N SER A 2 11.68 16.92 56.04
CA SER A 2 11.26 16.26 54.79
C SER A 2 12.46 15.80 53.99
N ARG A 3 12.63 14.49 53.80
CA ARG A 3 13.68 13.93 52.93
C ARG A 3 13.24 14.01 51.48
N ALA A 4 14.02 14.73 50.67
CA ALA A 4 13.82 14.81 49.22
C ALA A 4 14.11 13.46 48.56
N VAL A 5 13.16 12.95 47.77
CA VAL A 5 13.33 11.76 46.94
C VAL A 5 14.21 12.11 45.75
N ALA A 6 15.43 11.60 45.73
CA ALA A 6 16.35 11.76 44.61
C ALA A 6 15.75 11.11 43.34
N ARG A 7 15.50 11.93 42.31
CA ARG A 7 15.14 11.43 40.97
C ARG A 7 16.34 10.67 40.43
N ARG A 8 16.29 9.34 40.44
CA ARG A 8 17.29 8.48 39.80
C ARG A 8 17.32 8.81 38.30
N SER A 9 18.36 9.48 37.85
CA SER A 9 18.67 9.64 36.43
C SER A 9 18.96 8.26 35.83
N LEU A 10 18.16 7.86 34.83
CA LEU A 10 18.37 6.60 34.13
C LEU A 10 19.76 6.61 33.44
N PRO A 11 20.49 5.49 33.49
CA PRO A 11 21.80 5.39 32.86
C PRO A 11 21.70 5.52 31.33
N PRO A 12 22.77 6.01 30.65
CA PRO A 12 22.73 6.32 29.21
C PRO A 12 22.30 5.14 28.32
N PHE A 13 22.63 3.91 28.71
CA PHE A 13 22.27 2.69 27.98
C PHE A 13 20.80 2.26 28.17
N LEU A 14 20.12 2.73 29.21
CA LEU A 14 18.67 2.59 29.37
C LEU A 14 17.89 3.74 28.72
N ARG A 15 18.58 4.76 28.17
CA ARG A 15 18.05 5.50 27.02
C ARG A 15 18.20 4.64 25.77
N LEU A 16 17.64 3.42 25.78
CA LEU A 16 17.00 2.95 24.57
C LEU A 16 15.88 3.96 24.32
N ARG A 17 16.22 5.04 23.60
CA ARG A 17 15.30 5.55 22.61
C ARG A 17 14.92 4.30 21.84
N SER A 18 13.77 3.71 22.17
CA SER A 18 12.84 3.38 21.10
C SER A 18 12.88 4.63 20.24
N ALA A 19 13.67 4.59 19.17
CA ALA A 19 13.55 5.60 18.15
C ALA A 19 12.07 5.48 17.83
N VAL A 20 11.29 6.46 18.28
CA VAL A 20 9.95 6.62 17.77
C VAL A 20 10.26 6.90 16.31
N CYS A 21 10.25 5.84 15.51
CA CYS A 21 10.44 5.93 14.08
C CYS A 21 9.18 6.65 13.63
N ASP A 22 9.28 7.98 13.66
CA ASP A 22 8.27 8.88 13.15
C ASP A 22 8.26 8.75 11.64
N ASP A 23 7.19 9.19 11.00
CA ASP A 23 7.01 8.99 9.56
C ASP A 23 8.15 9.62 8.76
N GLY A 24 8.72 10.73 9.27
CA GLY A 24 9.91 11.37 8.70
C GLY A 24 11.14 10.47 8.62
N TYR A 25 11.34 9.54 9.57
CA TYR A 25 12.43 8.57 9.51
C TYR A 25 12.27 7.62 8.32
N TRP A 26 11.08 7.06 8.14
CA TRP A 26 10.79 6.12 7.05
C TRP A 26 10.81 6.79 5.69
N ILE A 27 10.24 8.00 5.60
CA ILE A 27 10.22 8.77 4.36
C ILE A 27 11.63 9.22 3.96
N GLY A 28 12.48 9.60 4.92
CA GLY A 28 13.87 9.95 4.65
C GLY A 28 14.66 8.80 4.01
N ARG A 29 14.25 7.54 4.26
CA ARG A 29 14.86 6.38 3.60
C ARG A 29 14.56 6.27 2.11
N LEU A 30 13.51 6.93 1.63
CA LEU A 30 13.21 7.01 0.20
C LEU A 30 14.16 7.94 -0.56
N ASP A 31 14.88 8.83 0.13
CA ASP A 31 15.83 9.78 -0.47
C ASP A 31 17.28 9.29 -0.46
N HIS A 32 17.56 8.19 0.24
CA HIS A 32 18.90 7.63 0.22
C HIS A 32 19.27 7.18 -1.20
N LYS A 33 20.53 7.44 -1.56
CA LYS A 33 21.10 7.16 -2.89
C LYS A 33 21.27 5.67 -3.18
N ASP A 34 21.11 4.82 -2.16
CA ASP A 34 21.24 3.38 -2.30
C ASP A 34 20.06 2.79 -3.06
N TRP A 35 20.32 1.69 -3.77
CA TRP A 35 19.27 0.92 -4.42
C TRP A 35 18.27 0.41 -3.37
N LEU A 36 17.01 0.76 -3.55
CA LEU A 36 15.94 0.29 -2.69
C LEU A 36 15.44 -1.06 -3.19
N SER A 37 15.75 -2.13 -2.44
CA SER A 37 15.15 -3.42 -2.73
C SER A 37 13.62 -3.36 -2.54
N PRO A 38 12.84 -4.15 -3.28
CA PRO A 38 11.39 -4.16 -3.12
C PRO A 38 10.94 -4.43 -1.67
N ASN A 39 11.67 -5.28 -0.94
CA ASN A 39 11.37 -5.58 0.46
C ASN A 39 11.61 -4.40 1.39
N GLU A 40 12.64 -3.58 1.13
CA GLU A 40 12.88 -2.36 1.92
C GLU A 40 11.77 -1.33 1.69
N LEU A 41 11.27 -1.20 0.45
CA LEU A 41 10.12 -0.35 0.18
C LEU A 41 8.87 -0.84 0.92
N LEU A 42 8.58 -2.15 0.89
CA LEU A 42 7.47 -2.72 1.66
C LEU A 42 7.61 -2.41 3.16
N LYS A 43 8.82 -2.49 3.73
CA LYS A 43 9.06 -2.11 5.13
C LYS A 43 8.79 -0.62 5.37
N ILE A 44 9.22 0.26 4.47
CA ILE A 44 8.97 1.71 4.59
C ILE A 44 7.46 1.97 4.65
N PHE A 45 6.69 1.49 3.65
CA PHE A 45 5.25 1.74 3.58
C PHE A 45 4.45 1.05 4.69
N ALA A 46 4.92 -0.10 5.19
CA ALA A 46 4.30 -0.75 6.34
C ALA A 46 4.38 0.10 7.62
N ASN A 47 5.44 0.92 7.78
CA ASN A 47 5.70 1.67 9.01
C ASN A 47 5.30 3.15 8.96
N ILE A 48 4.97 3.71 7.78
CA ILE A 48 4.32 5.03 7.70
C ILE A 48 3.00 4.96 8.47
N ARG A 49 2.67 5.94 9.29
CA ARG A 49 1.44 5.99 10.09
C ARG A 49 0.42 6.92 9.46
N ASP A 50 0.83 8.09 9.03
CA ASP A 50 -0.02 9.08 8.40
C ASP A 50 -0.43 8.63 6.98
N PRO A 51 -1.73 8.35 6.75
CA PRO A 51 -2.22 7.99 5.44
C PRO A 51 -1.98 9.07 4.39
N SER A 52 -1.91 10.35 4.80
CA SER A 52 -1.66 11.50 3.91
C SER A 52 -0.33 11.37 3.18
N LEU A 53 0.69 10.85 3.87
CA LEU A 53 2.06 10.69 3.38
C LEU A 53 2.23 9.46 2.50
N ILE A 54 1.32 8.49 2.58
CA ILE A 54 1.39 7.24 1.82
C ILE A 54 1.34 7.54 0.30
N THR A 55 0.38 8.33 -0.16
CA THR A 55 0.23 8.63 -1.60
C THR A 55 1.41 9.42 -2.16
N SER A 56 1.89 10.45 -1.44
CA SER A 56 3.02 11.28 -1.88
C SER A 56 4.33 10.50 -1.89
N SER A 57 4.56 9.66 -0.86
CA SER A 57 5.72 8.78 -0.77
C SER A 57 5.72 7.71 -1.86
N PHE A 58 4.54 7.17 -2.19
CA PHE A 58 4.38 6.19 -3.27
C PHE A 58 4.72 6.78 -4.64
N LYS A 59 4.19 7.98 -4.96
CA LYS A 59 4.52 8.69 -6.20
C LYS A 59 6.04 8.87 -6.31
N ARG A 60 6.69 9.34 -5.25
CA ARG A 60 8.16 9.48 -5.19
C ARG A 60 8.90 8.16 -5.40
N ALA A 61 8.44 7.07 -4.77
CA ALA A 61 9.07 5.76 -4.92
C ALA A 61 8.93 5.21 -6.35
N CYS A 62 7.80 5.43 -7.02
CA CYS A 62 7.57 4.99 -8.40
C CYS A 62 8.31 5.84 -9.44
N ASP A 63 8.64 7.09 -9.13
CA ASP A 63 9.36 7.99 -10.05
C ASP A 63 10.89 7.77 -10.00
N ARG A 64 11.36 6.94 -9.06
CA ARG A 64 12.76 6.51 -8.97
C ARG A 64 13.12 5.62 -10.16
N ARG A 65 14.28 5.88 -10.79
CA ARG A 65 14.77 5.10 -11.94
C ARG A 65 15.27 3.71 -11.57
N ASP A 66 15.69 3.51 -10.32
CA ASP A 66 16.28 2.27 -9.80
C ASP A 66 15.26 1.29 -9.25
N TYR A 67 13.97 1.67 -9.18
CA TYR A 67 12.92 0.83 -8.65
C TYR A 67 11.80 0.63 -9.67
N LYS A 68 11.36 -0.62 -9.81
CA LYS A 68 10.16 -0.97 -10.55
C LYS A 68 9.08 -1.42 -9.56
N PRO A 69 7.90 -0.76 -9.52
CA PRO A 69 6.78 -1.19 -8.69
C PRO A 69 6.44 -2.66 -8.94
N ASN A 70 6.16 -3.38 -7.87
CA ASN A 70 5.71 -4.77 -7.93
C ASN A 70 4.28 -4.89 -7.37
N GLU A 71 3.65 -6.04 -7.63
CA GLU A 71 2.28 -6.30 -7.19
C GLU A 71 2.13 -6.29 -5.66
N ALA A 72 3.17 -6.70 -4.94
CA ALA A 72 3.19 -6.69 -3.48
C ALA A 72 3.05 -5.26 -2.92
N LEU A 73 3.74 -4.29 -3.55
CA LEU A 73 3.63 -2.89 -3.17
C LEU A 73 2.21 -2.37 -3.45
N TYR A 74 1.66 -2.64 -4.64
CA TYR A 74 0.29 -2.25 -4.96
C TYR A 74 -0.74 -2.85 -4.00
N SER A 75 -0.62 -4.15 -3.69
CA SER A 75 -1.49 -4.84 -2.72
C SER A 75 -1.45 -4.16 -1.35
N MET A 76 -0.24 -3.90 -0.83
CA MET A 76 -0.06 -3.21 0.45
C MET A 76 -0.70 -1.83 0.45
N MET A 77 -0.50 -1.07 -0.63
CA MET A 77 -1.06 0.28 -0.76
C MET A 77 -2.58 0.27 -0.77
N ILE A 78 -3.21 -0.68 -1.47
CA ILE A 78 -4.67 -0.86 -1.46
C ILE A 78 -5.16 -1.15 -0.05
N ASP A 79 -4.57 -2.13 0.64
CA ASP A 79 -4.99 -2.50 2.00
C ASP A 79 -4.87 -1.31 2.96
N ARG A 80 -3.77 -0.55 2.86
CA ARG A 80 -3.52 0.64 3.68
C ARG A 80 -4.53 1.75 3.38
N LEU A 81 -4.72 2.11 2.12
CA LEU A 81 -5.63 3.20 1.74
C LEU A 81 -7.10 2.84 2.01
N ALA A 82 -7.48 1.58 1.79
CA ALA A 82 -8.81 1.08 2.11
C ALA A 82 -9.10 1.16 3.61
N SER A 83 -8.12 0.81 4.46
CA SER A 83 -8.27 0.92 5.93
C SER A 83 -8.52 2.37 6.38
N CYS A 84 -7.99 3.33 5.64
CA CYS A 84 -8.18 4.77 5.87
C CYS A 84 -9.37 5.36 5.10
N ARG A 85 -10.18 4.54 4.42
CA ARG A 85 -11.30 4.94 3.56
C ARG A 85 -10.92 5.95 2.46
N ARG A 86 -9.67 5.92 2.01
CA ARG A 86 -9.12 6.79 0.96
C ARG A 86 -9.29 6.16 -0.42
N PHE A 87 -10.55 5.91 -0.83
CA PHE A 87 -10.84 5.18 -2.07
C PHE A 87 -10.42 5.95 -3.33
N SER A 88 -10.48 7.29 -3.31
CA SER A 88 -10.01 8.12 -4.44
C SER A 88 -8.52 7.90 -4.73
N ASP A 89 -7.70 7.76 -3.69
CA ASP A 89 -6.27 7.48 -3.83
C ASP A 89 -6.01 6.08 -4.39
N VAL A 90 -6.88 5.10 -4.06
CA VAL A 90 -6.81 3.76 -4.65
C VAL A 90 -7.08 3.81 -6.15
N GLU A 91 -8.08 4.58 -6.58
CA GLU A 91 -8.39 4.75 -8.02
C GLU A 91 -7.23 5.41 -8.78
N GLU A 92 -6.59 6.44 -8.20
CA GLU A 92 -5.40 7.06 -8.80
C GLU A 92 -4.26 6.05 -8.99
N LEU A 93 -4.03 5.22 -7.98
CA LEU A 93 -3.00 4.18 -7.99
C LEU A 93 -3.30 3.12 -9.06
N LEU A 94 -4.55 2.70 -9.21
CA LEU A 94 -4.97 1.77 -10.26
C LEU A 94 -4.88 2.40 -11.65
N ALA A 95 -5.24 3.67 -11.80
CA ALA A 95 -5.11 4.40 -13.06
C ALA A 95 -3.64 4.46 -13.53
N ARG A 96 -2.70 4.71 -12.61
CA ARG A 96 -1.27 4.66 -12.91
C ARG A 96 -0.83 3.26 -13.35
N ALA A 97 -1.22 2.22 -12.63
CA ALA A 97 -0.86 0.84 -12.99
C ALA A 97 -1.40 0.44 -14.37
N ARG A 98 -2.61 0.89 -14.74
CA ARG A 98 -3.19 0.70 -16.08
C ARG A 98 -2.38 1.43 -17.15
N ALA A 99 -1.96 2.67 -16.90
CA ALA A 99 -1.12 3.44 -17.82
C ALA A 99 0.25 2.77 -18.04
N GLU A 100 0.83 2.17 -16.99
CA GLU A 100 2.06 1.38 -17.04
C GLU A 100 1.86 -0.04 -17.61
N ARG A 101 0.62 -0.40 -17.98
CA ARG A 101 0.23 -1.74 -18.49
C ARG A 101 0.66 -2.87 -17.55
N PHE A 102 0.62 -2.61 -16.25
CA PHE A 102 0.98 -3.61 -15.24
C PHE A 102 -0.04 -4.77 -15.26
N ARG A 103 0.46 -6.00 -15.20
CA ARG A 103 -0.38 -7.20 -15.12
C ARG A 103 -0.47 -7.65 -13.67
N PHE A 104 -1.70 -7.76 -13.19
CA PHE A 104 -2.01 -8.22 -11.84
C PHE A 104 -2.47 -9.67 -11.85
N SER A 105 -2.19 -10.38 -10.76
CA SER A 105 -2.71 -11.73 -10.52
C SER A 105 -4.20 -11.72 -10.17
N ASP A 106 -4.86 -12.87 -10.28
CA ASP A 106 -6.26 -13.04 -9.87
C ASP A 106 -6.46 -12.74 -8.37
N GLU A 107 -5.45 -13.04 -7.55
CA GLU A 107 -5.43 -12.75 -6.11
C GLU A 107 -5.48 -11.25 -5.82
N PHE A 108 -4.82 -10.43 -6.64
CA PHE A 108 -4.91 -8.98 -6.54
C PHE A 108 -6.33 -8.47 -6.84
N PHE A 109 -6.95 -8.99 -7.89
CA PHE A 109 -8.33 -8.63 -8.22
C PHE A 109 -9.32 -9.07 -7.15
N TYR A 110 -9.13 -10.26 -6.56
CA TYR A 110 -9.93 -10.72 -5.43
C TYR A 110 -9.89 -9.72 -4.26
N ARG A 111 -8.70 -9.18 -3.93
CA ARG A 111 -8.56 -8.14 -2.89
C ARG A 111 -9.30 -6.86 -3.27
N LEU A 112 -9.19 -6.41 -4.52
CA LEU A 112 -9.93 -5.23 -4.99
C LEU A 112 -11.44 -5.42 -4.89
N ILE A 113 -11.96 -6.55 -5.35
CA ILE A 113 -13.40 -6.87 -5.28
C ILE A 113 -13.87 -6.89 -3.83
N LYS A 114 -13.12 -7.54 -2.95
CA LYS A 114 -13.40 -7.57 -1.51
C LYS A 114 -13.37 -6.17 -0.89
N MET A 115 -12.41 -5.34 -1.26
CA MET A 115 -12.29 -3.96 -0.79
C MET A 115 -13.51 -3.12 -1.23
N TYR A 116 -13.87 -3.13 -2.52
CA TYR A 116 -15.02 -2.39 -3.03
C TYR A 116 -16.34 -2.86 -2.43
N GLY A 117 -16.55 -4.17 -2.36
CA GLY A 117 -17.78 -4.76 -1.83
C GLY A 117 -17.95 -4.54 -0.33
N ASN A 118 -16.92 -4.85 0.47
CA ASN A 118 -17.07 -4.94 1.93
C ASN A 118 -16.65 -3.65 2.65
N VAL A 119 -15.59 -2.99 2.19
CA VAL A 119 -15.01 -1.84 2.89
C VAL A 119 -15.57 -0.53 2.35
N ALA A 120 -15.69 -0.42 1.04
CA ALA A 120 -16.20 0.77 0.36
C ALA A 120 -17.73 0.78 0.24
N ASN A 121 -18.39 -0.36 0.41
CA ASN A 121 -19.84 -0.53 0.20
C ASN A 121 -20.27 -0.09 -1.21
N HIS A 122 -19.44 -0.37 -2.21
CA HIS A 122 -19.65 -0.09 -3.63
C HIS A 122 -19.72 -1.41 -4.42
N PRO A 123 -20.82 -2.18 -4.32
CA PRO A 123 -20.95 -3.48 -4.99
C PRO A 123 -20.90 -3.35 -6.52
N GLU A 124 -21.38 -2.25 -7.09
CA GLU A 124 -21.30 -1.99 -8.54
C GLU A 124 -19.85 -1.97 -9.02
N LYS A 125 -18.96 -1.27 -8.30
CA LYS A 125 -17.51 -1.26 -8.61
C LYS A 125 -16.84 -2.62 -8.43
N ALA A 126 -17.30 -3.40 -7.45
CA ALA A 126 -16.79 -4.76 -7.26
C ALA A 126 -17.14 -5.65 -8.48
N ILE A 127 -18.35 -5.51 -8.99
CA ILE A 127 -18.82 -6.19 -10.20
C ILE A 127 -18.03 -5.71 -11.43
N GLU A 128 -17.87 -4.40 -11.63
CA GLU A 128 -17.05 -3.84 -12.70
C GLU A 128 -15.61 -4.37 -12.68
N THR A 129 -15.01 -4.44 -11.48
CA THR A 129 -13.66 -4.98 -11.29
C THR A 129 -13.57 -6.44 -11.71
N LEU A 130 -14.57 -7.25 -11.36
CA LEU A 130 -14.67 -8.65 -11.77
C LEU A 130 -14.75 -8.79 -13.30
N PHE A 131 -15.60 -7.98 -13.96
CA PHE A 131 -15.72 -7.98 -15.42
C PHE A 131 -14.45 -7.49 -16.14
N ALA A 132 -13.65 -6.66 -15.48
CA ALA A 132 -12.38 -6.15 -16.01
C ALA A 132 -11.21 -7.14 -15.88
N MET A 133 -11.38 -8.25 -15.14
CA MET A 133 -10.31 -9.24 -14.96
C MET A 133 -9.89 -9.88 -16.29
N PRO A 134 -8.57 -9.99 -16.56
CA PRO A 134 -8.09 -10.69 -17.74
C PRO A 134 -8.49 -12.18 -17.66
N GLY A 135 -9.26 -12.65 -18.64
CA GLY A 135 -9.75 -14.03 -18.70
C GLY A 135 -11.22 -14.19 -18.35
N PHE A 136 -11.80 -13.26 -17.58
CA PHE A 136 -13.24 -13.27 -17.30
C PHE A 136 -14.03 -13.13 -18.61
N GLN A 137 -13.73 -12.13 -19.44
CA GLN A 137 -14.34 -11.98 -20.77
C GLN A 137 -14.26 -13.27 -21.61
N ARG A 138 -13.16 -14.03 -21.51
CA ARG A 138 -12.94 -15.24 -22.30
C ARG A 138 -13.87 -16.39 -21.92
N VAL A 139 -14.26 -16.50 -20.64
CA VAL A 139 -15.24 -17.51 -20.18
C VAL A 139 -16.66 -17.13 -20.62
N TYR A 140 -17.01 -15.85 -20.49
CA TYR A 140 -18.37 -15.34 -20.79
C TYR A 140 -18.73 -15.48 -22.29
N TYR A 141 -17.75 -15.34 -23.19
CA TYR A 141 -17.98 -15.63 -24.61
C TYR A 141 -17.93 -17.10 -24.97
N LYS A 142 -17.30 -17.97 -24.16
CA LYS A 142 -17.30 -19.42 -24.41
C LYS A 142 -18.68 -20.01 -24.08
N GLU A 143 -19.28 -19.57 -22.99
CA GLU A 143 -20.59 -20.07 -22.52
C GLU A 143 -21.73 -19.62 -23.44
N LYS A 144 -21.72 -18.38 -23.95
CA LYS A 144 -22.71 -17.93 -24.96
C LYS A 144 -22.58 -18.60 -26.34
N ASN A 145 -21.43 -19.21 -26.65
CA ASN A 145 -21.18 -19.90 -27.92
C ASN A 145 -21.28 -21.43 -27.80
N LEU A 146 -21.51 -21.99 -26.61
CA LEU A 146 -21.76 -23.43 -26.40
C LEU A 146 -23.25 -23.80 -26.31
N VAL A 147 -24.14 -22.80 -26.31
CA VAL A 147 -25.60 -22.98 -26.31
C VAL A 147 -26.18 -22.69 -27.72
N ARG A 148 -25.42 -23.00 -28.77
CA ARG A 148 -25.88 -22.95 -30.16
C ARG A 148 -25.61 -24.28 -30.86
#